data_AF-A0A0C2Z1B6-F1
#
_entry.id   AF-A0A0C2Z1B6-F1
#
_cell.length_a   1.000
_cell.length_b   1.000
_cell.length_c   1.000
_cell.angle_alpha   90.00
_cell.angle_beta   90.00
_cell.angle_gamma   90.00
#
_symmetry.space_group_name_H-M   'P 1'
#
loop_
_entity.id
_entity.type
_entity.pdbx_description
1 polymer ?
#
loop_
_entity_poly.entity_id
_entity_poly.type
_entity_poly.pdbx_seq_one_letter_code
_entity_poly.pdbx_strand_id
1 'polypeptide(L)'
;HGAMFVPIILGSDKTTVSIATGNNEYYPLYVSIGNVHNGMRCAHGEAVRLLGFLSIPKSKSLQLEFASDPEFCTFWRHHFHTSLEAIFHAMHPAMSKP
;
A
#
# COMPACT_ATOMS: atom_id res chain seq x y z
N HIS A 1 -11.71 25.12 21.52
CA HIS A 1 -11.55 24.28 20.32
C HIS A 1 -10.40 23.33 20.59
N GLY A 2 -10.66 22.01 20.64
CA GLY A 2 -9.62 20.99 20.83
C GLY A 2 -9.23 20.41 19.47
N ALA A 3 -7.93 20.35 19.18
CA ALA A 3 -7.42 19.58 18.04
C ALA A 3 -7.14 18.14 18.49
N MET A 4 -7.40 17.17 17.62
CA MET A 4 -7.13 15.75 17.88
C MET A 4 -6.21 15.20 16.79
N PHE A 5 -5.16 14.50 17.20
CA PHE A 5 -4.28 13.79 16.27
C PHE A 5 -4.98 12.54 15.72
N VAL A 6 -5.06 12.42 14.40
CA VAL A 6 -5.70 11.30 13.71
C VAL A 6 -4.67 10.66 12.77
N PRO A 7 -4.00 9.57 13.17
CA PRO A 7 -3.02 8.91 12.33
C PRO A 7 -3.69 8.18 11.16
N ILE A 8 -3.04 8.21 9.99
CA ILE A 8 -3.40 7.37 8.84
C ILE A 8 -2.45 6.17 8.83
N ILE A 9 -3.02 4.97 8.83
CA ILE A 9 -2.28 3.69 8.80
C ILE A 9 -2.47 3.05 7.45
N LEU A 10 -1.38 2.55 6.87
CA LEU A 10 -1.37 1.82 5.62
C LEU A 10 -0.97 0.37 5.86
N GLY A 11 -1.60 -0.53 5.11
CA GLY A 11 -1.25 -1.95 5.10
C GLY A 11 -1.23 -2.46 3.68
N SER A 12 -0.13 -3.08 3.26
CA SER A 12 -0.09 -3.90 2.05
C SER A 12 -0.01 -5.34 2.49
N ASP A 13 -0.75 -6.21 1.80
CA ASP A 13 -0.61 -7.64 2.01
C ASP A 13 0.46 -8.24 1.09
N LYS A 14 1.04 -9.37 1.50
CA LYS A 14 2.01 -10.13 0.68
C LYS A 14 1.32 -10.94 -0.42
N THR A 15 0.04 -11.27 -0.27
CA THR A 15 -0.70 -11.98 -1.32
C THR A 15 -1.09 -11.01 -2.44
N THR A 16 -0.93 -11.48 -3.67
CA THR A 16 -1.28 -10.73 -4.85
C THR A 16 -2.73 -11.03 -5.23
N VAL A 17 -3.48 -10.00 -5.60
CA VAL A 17 -4.80 -10.16 -6.20
C VAL A 17 -4.59 -10.28 -7.70
N SER A 18 -5.09 -11.38 -8.30
CA SER A 18 -5.07 -11.57 -9.75
C SER A 18 -6.47 -11.41 -10.33
N ILE A 19 -6.55 -10.81 -11.52
CA ILE A 19 -7.80 -10.75 -12.30
C ILE A 19 -7.76 -11.90 -13.30
N ALA A 20 -8.76 -12.78 -13.23
CA ALA A 20 -8.85 -14.03 -13.99
C ALA A 20 -8.67 -13.85 -15.52
N THR A 21 -8.98 -12.67 -16.05
CA THR A 21 -9.00 -12.40 -17.51
C THR A 21 -7.68 -11.80 -18.06
N GLY A 22 -6.60 -11.69 -17.29
CA GLY A 22 -5.40 -10.97 -17.77
C GLY A 22 -4.05 -11.39 -17.22
N ASN A 23 -3.97 -12.53 -16.51
CA ASN A 23 -2.77 -12.96 -15.79
C ASN A 23 -2.14 -11.84 -14.93
N ASN A 24 -2.89 -10.79 -14.57
CA ASN A 24 -2.33 -9.55 -14.01
C ASN A 24 -2.46 -9.60 -12.50
N GLU A 25 -1.32 -9.57 -11.85
CA GLU A 25 -1.18 -9.63 -10.40
C GLU A 25 -0.87 -8.25 -9.84
N TYR A 26 -1.46 -7.95 -8.70
CA TYR A 26 -1.31 -6.66 -8.03
C TYR A 26 -1.19 -6.83 -6.51
N TYR A 27 -0.46 -5.94 -5.87
CA TYR A 27 -0.48 -5.82 -4.40
C TYR A 27 -1.62 -4.89 -3.97
N PRO A 28 -2.59 -5.35 -3.15
CA PRO A 28 -3.61 -4.47 -2.61
C PRO A 28 -2.99 -3.58 -1.52
N LEU A 29 -3.28 -2.28 -1.60
CA LEU A 29 -2.93 -1.30 -0.59
C LEU A 29 -4.20 -0.91 0.16
N TYR A 30 -4.19 -1.08 1.48
CA TYR A 30 -5.27 -0.72 2.39
C TYR A 30 -4.91 0.52 3.21
N VAL A 31 -5.94 1.28 3.58
CA VAL A 31 -5.84 2.47 4.43
C VAL A 31 -6.84 2.41 5.57
N SER A 32 -6.44 2.90 6.74
CA SER A 32 -7.29 3.00 7.93
C SER A 32 -6.94 4.22 8.77
N ILE A 33 -7.91 4.70 9.54
CA ILE A 33 -7.67 5.70 10.58
C ILE A 33 -7.20 4.96 11.83
N GLY A 34 -6.07 5.37 12.42
CA GLY A 34 -5.53 4.70 13.59
C GLY A 34 -6.27 5.02 14.89
N ASN A 35 -7.01 6.12 14.97
CA ASN A 35 -7.80 6.48 16.15
C ASN A 35 -9.24 5.93 16.10
N VAL A 36 -9.40 4.66 15.73
CA VAL A 36 -10.68 3.95 15.74
C VAL A 36 -10.69 2.93 16.88
N HIS A 37 -11.86 2.76 17.52
CA HIS A 37 -12.01 1.78 18.60
C HIS A 37 -11.81 0.35 18.07
N ASN A 38 -11.29 -0.56 18.91
CA ASN A 38 -10.99 -1.93 18.51
C ASN A 38 -12.21 -2.67 17.93
N GLY A 39 -13.40 -2.40 18.49
CA GLY A 39 -14.66 -2.90 17.94
C GLY A 39 -14.86 -2.56 16.46
N MET A 40 -14.51 -1.34 16.02
CA MET A 40 -14.62 -0.94 14.61
C MET A 40 -13.50 -1.50 13.73
N ARG A 41 -12.33 -1.85 14.32
CA ARG A 41 -11.26 -2.54 13.59
C ARG A 41 -11.63 -3.99 13.30
N CYS A 42 -12.31 -4.65 14.24
CA CYS A 42 -12.67 -6.06 14.14
C CYS A 42 -14.08 -6.29 13.57
N ALA A 43 -15.00 -5.33 13.67
CA ALA A 43 -16.33 -5.44 13.11
C ALA A 43 -16.32 -5.16 11.60
N HIS A 44 -16.57 -6.21 10.82
CA HIS A 44 -16.81 -6.18 9.37
C HIS A 44 -15.84 -5.35 8.50
N GLY A 45 -14.66 -4.98 9.01
CA GLY A 45 -13.67 -4.19 8.28
C GLY A 45 -14.09 -2.75 7.98
N GLU A 46 -15.06 -2.16 8.70
CA GLU A 46 -15.55 -0.81 8.37
C GLU A 46 -14.47 0.28 8.48
N ALA A 47 -13.47 0.08 9.33
CA ALA A 47 -12.35 0.99 9.52
C ALA A 47 -11.24 0.85 8.47
N VAL A 48 -11.26 -0.17 7.61
CA VAL A 48 -10.22 -0.44 6.61
C VAL A 48 -10.82 -0.32 5.22
N ARG A 49 -10.20 0.46 4.35
CA ARG A 49 -10.64 0.64 2.96
C ARG A 49 -9.51 0.27 2.01
N LEU A 50 -9.88 -0.28 0.85
CA LEU A 50 -8.93 -0.49 -0.25
C LEU A 50 -8.59 0.86 -0.86
N LEU A 51 -7.32 1.24 -0.81
CA LEU A 51 -6.79 2.48 -1.37
C LEU A 51 -6.41 2.32 -2.84
N GLY A 52 -5.88 1.16 -3.22
CA GLY A 52 -5.52 0.88 -4.61
C GLY A 52 -4.81 -0.45 -4.82
N PHE A 53 -4.47 -0.71 -6.08
CA PHE A 53 -3.72 -1.88 -6.51
C PHE A 53 -2.37 -1.44 -7.09
N LEU A 54 -1.28 -1.83 -6.44
CA LEU A 54 0.06 -1.52 -6.88
C LEU A 54 0.53 -2.53 -7.93
N SER A 55 1.07 -2.03 -9.03
CA SER A 55 1.54 -2.84 -10.14
C SER A 55 2.76 -3.66 -9.73
N ILE A 56 2.75 -4.92 -10.17
CA ILE A 56 3.86 -5.84 -10.04
C ILE A 56 4.59 -5.81 -11.38
N PRO A 57 5.80 -5.23 -11.48
CA PRO A 57 6.61 -5.32 -12.69
C PRO A 57 6.83 -6.79 -13.03
N LYS A 58 6.22 -7.23 -14.12
CA LYS A 58 6.34 -8.60 -14.60
C LYS A 58 7.58 -8.73 -15.47
N SER A 59 8.55 -9.47 -14.97
CA SER A 59 9.48 -10.20 -15.82
C SER A 59 9.45 -11.65 -15.35
N LYS A 60 8.95 -12.52 -16.24
CA LYS A 60 8.76 -13.96 -15.96
C LYS A 60 10.05 -14.65 -15.49
N SER A 61 11.20 -14.05 -15.81
CA SER A 61 12.52 -14.51 -15.37
C SER A 61 13.03 -13.78 -14.11
N LEU A 62 12.82 -12.46 -13.91
CA LEU A 62 13.50 -11.81 -12.78
C LEU A 62 12.94 -12.19 -11.41
N GLN A 63 11.65 -12.46 -11.27
CA GLN A 63 11.05 -12.61 -9.94
C GLN A 63 11.50 -13.88 -9.20
N LEU A 64 11.87 -14.94 -9.94
CA LEU A 64 12.40 -16.20 -9.40
C LEU A 64 13.93 -16.24 -9.44
N GLU A 65 14.56 -15.71 -10.49
CA GLU A 65 16.03 -15.71 -10.63
C GLU A 65 16.72 -14.65 -9.76
N PHE A 66 16.08 -13.51 -9.50
CA PHE A 66 16.66 -12.35 -8.80
C PHE A 66 15.95 -12.05 -7.48
N ALA A 67 15.17 -13.00 -6.94
CA ALA A 67 14.49 -12.84 -5.65
C ALA A 67 15.45 -12.49 -4.49
N SER A 68 16.73 -12.82 -4.63
CA SER A 68 17.80 -12.50 -3.67
C SER A 68 18.83 -11.51 -4.21
N ASP A 69 18.63 -10.96 -5.41
CA ASP A 69 19.50 -9.91 -5.93
C ASP A 69 19.21 -8.58 -5.22
N PRO A 70 20.22 -7.96 -4.58
CA PRO A 70 20.03 -6.69 -3.88
C PRO A 70 19.63 -5.53 -4.81
N GLU A 71 20.06 -5.52 -6.07
CA GLU A 71 19.69 -4.46 -7.02
C GLU A 71 18.21 -4.55 -7.36
N PHE A 72 17.73 -5.75 -7.68
CA PHE A 72 16.30 -6.01 -7.89
C PHE A 72 15.45 -5.66 -6.67
N CYS A 73 15.87 -6.04 -5.46
CA CYS A 73 15.16 -5.67 -4.22
C CYS A 73 15.08 -4.14 -4.04
N THR A 74 16.15 -3.42 -4.40
CA THR A 74 16.20 -1.96 -4.33
C THR A 74 15.26 -1.33 -5.34
N PHE A 75 15.26 -1.82 -6.59
CA PHE A 75 14.32 -1.39 -7.62
C PHE A 75 12.86 -1.60 -7.19
N TRP A 76 12.54 -2.74 -6.60
CA TRP A 76 11.20 -3.03 -6.07
C TRP A 76 10.77 -2.06 -4.98
N ARG A 77 11.65 -1.82 -4.01
CA ARG A 77 11.39 -0.83 -2.95
C ARG A 77 11.18 0.55 -3.56
N HIS A 78 12.02 0.96 -4.50
CA HIS A 78 11.91 2.24 -5.18
C HIS A 78 10.56 2.38 -5.89
N HIS A 79 10.20 1.42 -6.75
CA HIS A 79 8.91 1.41 -7.45
C HIS A 79 7.71 1.48 -6.48
N PHE A 80 7.76 0.72 -5.38
CA PHE A 80 6.73 0.74 -4.35
C PHE A 80 6.62 2.12 -3.68
N HIS A 81 7.75 2.70 -3.26
CA HIS A 81 7.77 4.02 -2.61
C HIS A 81 7.35 5.15 -3.54
N THR A 82 7.78 5.15 -4.80
CA THR A 82 7.33 6.13 -5.80
C THR A 82 5.84 6.03 -6.08
N SER A 83 5.29 4.81 -6.08
CA SER A 83 3.83 4.63 -6.23
C SER A 83 3.07 5.19 -5.02
N LEU A 84 3.58 4.97 -3.80
CA LEU A 84 2.99 5.57 -2.60
C LEU A 84 3.09 7.10 -2.63
N GLU A 85 4.24 7.66 -3.01
CA GLU A 85 4.44 9.09 -3.14
C GLU A 85 3.42 9.70 -4.12
N ALA A 86 3.19 9.06 -5.28
CA ALA A 86 2.20 9.51 -6.24
C ALA A 86 0.77 9.49 -5.66
N ILE A 87 0.40 8.45 -4.90
CA ILE A 87 -0.90 8.35 -4.23
C ILE A 87 -1.05 9.46 -3.17
N PHE A 88 0.01 9.73 -2.42
CA PHE A 88 -0.01 10.69 -1.31
C PHE A 88 0.38 12.11 -1.69
N HIS A 89 0.69 12.37 -2.95
CA HIS A 89 1.10 13.68 -3.43
C HIS A 89 0.08 14.78 -3.05
N ALA A 90 -1.21 14.48 -3.14
CA ALA A 90 -2.28 15.40 -2.74
C ALA A 90 -2.30 15.73 -1.24
N MET A 91 -1.82 14.83 -0.38
CA MET A 91 -1.76 15.01 1.08
C MET A 91 -0.43 15.62 1.54
N HIS A 92 0.57 15.71 0.67
CA HIS A 92 1.88 16.25 0.99
C HIS A 92 1.84 17.63 1.70
N PRO A 93 1.01 18.62 1.27
CA PRO A 93 0.93 19.91 1.97
C PRO A 93 0.43 19.80 3.42
N ALA A 94 -0.47 18.85 3.69
CA ALA A 94 -1.02 18.59 5.03
C ALA A 94 -0.09 17.75 5.90
N MET A 95 0.86 17.02 5.30
CA MET A 95 1.86 16.21 6.03
C MET A 95 3.13 17.00 6.37
N SER A 96 3.42 18.06 5.62
CA SER A 96 4.63 18.88 5.80
C SER A 96 4.46 20.01 6.82
N LYS A 97 3.24 20.27 7.29
CA LYS A 97 2.93 21.24 8.35
C LYS A 97 2.01 20.57 9.39
N PRO A 98 2.46 20.39 10.64
CA PRO A 98 1.68 19.75 11.70
C PRO A 98 0.47 20.58 12.15
#